data_AF-A0A210W981-F1
#
_entry.id   AF-A0A210W981-F1
#
_cell.length_a   1.000
_cell.length_b   1.000
_cell.length_c   1.000
_cell.angle_alpha   90.00
_cell.angle_beta   90.00
_cell.angle_gamma   90.00
#
_symmetry.space_group_name_H-M   'P 1'
#
loop_
_entity.id
_entity.type
_entity.pdbx_description
1 polymer ?
#
loop_
_entity_poly.entity_id
_entity_poly.type
_entity_poly.pdbx_seq_one_letter_code
_entity_poly.pdbx_strand_id
1 'polypeptide(L)'
;MHGYSVQGALVGSSHTSHTSHIPQVGHGLQDQRPVSRAWLVVGLLALQAGLVGQAHAEPAADEHELGVTCTVVGILGYTRWPTESPVLRLCVVGSTEYADDLLNGAPQTVGSQRLEVRRVVPVDARALVECEGIYVGQLDEAAWRKLMEQLAGRPLLTISERGELCRIGAMFCLRRRGEGAGFEVSLDSVARSGLRVNPKVLQLARHRTLP
;
A
#
# COMPACT_ATOMS: atom_id res chain seq x y z
N MET A 1 -16.79 -14.73 50.93
CA MET A 1 -16.99 -13.52 51.73
C MET A 1 -17.43 -12.42 50.79
N HIS A 2 -18.62 -11.87 51.05
CA HIS A 2 -19.22 -10.57 50.71
C HIS A 2 -18.82 -9.90 49.37
N GLY A 3 -19.73 -9.65 48.43
CA GLY A 3 -20.92 -8.76 48.54
C GLY A 3 -20.48 -7.35 48.12
N TYR A 4 -21.11 -6.58 47.23
CA TYR A 4 -22.51 -6.15 47.07
C TYR A 4 -22.67 -5.56 45.64
N SER A 5 -23.73 -5.83 44.87
CA SER A 5 -25.13 -5.31 44.90
C SER A 5 -25.31 -3.93 44.25
N VAL A 6 -25.76 -3.83 42.99
CA VAL A 6 -27.14 -3.72 42.40
C VAL A 6 -27.90 -2.40 42.64
N GLN A 7 -28.51 -1.90 41.54
CA GLN A 7 -29.94 -1.51 41.36
C GLN A 7 -30.34 -0.03 41.19
N GLY A 8 -31.33 0.14 40.30
CA GLY A 8 -32.15 1.35 40.05
C GLY A 8 -32.62 1.39 38.58
N ALA A 9 -33.71 0.75 38.10
CA ALA A 9 -35.15 0.94 38.39
C ALA A 9 -35.58 2.43 38.21
N LEU A 10 -36.67 2.84 37.55
CA LEU A 10 -37.93 2.25 37.08
C LEU A 10 -38.75 3.39 36.38
N VAL A 11 -39.72 3.03 35.51
CA VAL A 11 -41.05 3.72 35.29
C VAL A 11 -41.01 5.11 34.64
N GLY A 12 -41.91 5.57 33.75
CA GLY A 12 -43.18 5.11 33.20
C GLY A 12 -44.01 6.35 32.77
N SER A 13 -45.04 6.11 31.95
CA SER A 13 -46.28 6.90 31.85
C SER A 13 -46.32 8.18 30.99
N SER A 14 -46.98 8.05 29.83
CA SER A 14 -48.18 8.77 29.35
C SER A 14 -48.42 10.26 29.66
N HIS A 15 -49.02 10.93 28.65
CA HIS A 15 -50.25 11.75 28.67
C HIS A 15 -50.17 13.21 28.14
N THR A 16 -51.02 13.46 27.12
CA THR A 16 -51.88 14.63 26.83
C THR A 16 -51.31 16.04 26.59
N SER A 17 -51.60 16.50 25.36
CA SER A 17 -52.34 17.73 25.00
C SER A 17 -51.97 19.07 25.65
N HIS A 18 -51.57 20.04 24.82
CA HIS A 18 -51.84 21.44 25.11
C HIS A 18 -52.18 22.25 23.84
N THR A 19 -53.38 22.81 23.88
CA THR A 19 -53.98 23.79 22.97
C THR A 19 -53.51 25.20 23.35
N SER A 20 -53.31 26.08 22.36
CA SER A 20 -53.48 27.55 22.40
C SER A 20 -53.34 28.09 20.96
N HIS A 21 -54.36 28.55 20.22
CA HIS A 21 -55.12 29.83 20.30
C HIS A 21 -54.19 31.04 19.98
N ILE A 22 -54.41 32.04 19.12
CA ILE A 22 -55.53 32.86 18.55
C ILE A 22 -54.90 33.68 17.34
N PRO A 23 -55.52 34.72 16.70
CA PRO A 23 -56.69 34.83 15.81
C PRO A 23 -56.30 35.13 14.33
N GLN A 24 -57.28 35.09 13.42
CA GLN A 24 -57.26 35.95 12.22
C GLN A 24 -58.60 36.66 12.05
N VAL A 25 -58.48 37.98 11.89
CA VAL A 25 -59.52 38.98 11.67
C VAL A 25 -60.04 38.86 10.24
N GLY A 26 -61.34 39.10 10.07
CA GLY A 26 -62.05 38.89 8.82
C GLY A 26 -61.97 40.03 7.80
N HIS A 27 -62.96 39.96 6.90
CA HIS A 27 -63.37 40.87 5.84
C HIS A 27 -62.70 40.74 4.47
N GLY A 28 -63.44 40.10 3.57
CA GLY A 28 -64.01 40.87 2.46
C GLY A 28 -63.52 40.51 1.07
N LEU A 29 -64.39 39.80 0.34
CA LEU A 29 -64.81 40.09 -1.03
C LEU A 29 -63.69 40.32 -2.07
N GLN A 30 -63.45 39.35 -2.96
CA GLN A 30 -64.09 39.38 -4.29
C GLN A 30 -63.67 38.20 -5.17
N ASP A 31 -64.72 37.63 -5.75
CA ASP A 31 -64.79 36.74 -6.89
C ASP A 31 -64.10 37.34 -8.12
N GLN A 32 -63.24 36.56 -8.80
CA GLN A 32 -63.27 36.38 -10.25
C GLN A 32 -62.14 35.44 -10.74
N ARG A 33 -62.56 34.29 -11.28
CA ARG A 33 -61.79 33.40 -12.19
C ARG A 33 -61.37 34.19 -13.46
N PRO A 34 -60.39 33.79 -14.30
CA PRO A 34 -60.08 32.40 -14.66
C PRO A 34 -58.61 32.03 -14.97
N VAL A 35 -58.35 30.72 -14.93
CA VAL A 35 -57.53 29.91 -15.85
C VAL A 35 -56.06 30.33 -16.13
N SER A 36 -55.20 29.31 -16.16
CA SER A 36 -53.84 29.30 -16.71
C SER A 36 -52.76 29.99 -15.87
N ARG A 37 -52.10 29.20 -15.01
CA ARG A 37 -50.66 29.33 -14.65
C ARG A 37 -50.17 28.30 -13.62
N ALA A 38 -50.79 27.12 -13.57
CA ALA A 38 -50.46 26.07 -12.60
C ALA A 38 -49.29 25.14 -13.05
N TRP A 39 -48.28 25.66 -13.75
CA TRP A 39 -47.18 24.82 -14.27
C TRP A 39 -45.79 25.47 -14.22
N LEU A 40 -45.51 26.44 -13.34
CA LEU A 40 -44.18 27.08 -13.38
C LEU A 40 -43.46 27.31 -12.04
N VAL A 41 -43.92 26.78 -10.89
CA VAL A 41 -43.22 27.04 -9.60
C VAL A 41 -42.69 25.79 -8.89
N VAL A 42 -43.10 24.57 -9.24
CA VAL A 42 -42.53 23.35 -8.61
C VAL A 42 -41.18 22.92 -9.23
N GLY A 43 -40.83 23.42 -10.42
CA GLY A 43 -39.61 23.00 -11.12
C GLY A 43 -38.28 23.56 -10.60
N LEU A 44 -38.28 24.62 -9.78
CA LEU A 44 -37.05 25.38 -9.47
C LEU A 44 -36.39 25.05 -8.12
N LEU A 45 -37.04 24.23 -7.26
CA LEU A 45 -36.50 23.83 -5.95
C LEU A 45 -35.92 22.41 -5.92
N ALA A 46 -35.90 21.69 -7.04
CA ALA A 46 -35.31 20.35 -7.16
C ALA A 46 -33.90 20.35 -7.77
N LEU A 47 -33.27 21.52 -8.00
CA LEU A 47 -31.98 21.64 -8.69
C LEU A 47 -30.79 21.93 -7.77
N GLN A 48 -30.91 21.71 -6.44
CA GLN A 48 -29.81 21.97 -5.49
C GLN A 48 -29.32 20.74 -4.71
N ALA A 49 -29.87 19.55 -4.95
CA ALA A 49 -29.48 18.33 -4.20
C ALA A 49 -28.43 17.44 -4.93
N GLY A 50 -27.82 17.92 -6.02
CA GLY A 50 -27.03 17.09 -6.93
C GLY A 50 -25.50 17.11 -6.78
N LEU A 51 -24.91 17.92 -5.89
CA LEU A 51 -23.47 17.92 -5.66
C LEU A 51 -23.12 17.14 -4.38
N VAL A 52 -23.49 15.85 -4.32
CA VAL A 52 -22.73 14.92 -3.49
C VAL A 52 -21.52 14.54 -4.32
N GLY A 53 -20.39 15.20 -4.06
CA GLY A 53 -19.11 14.83 -4.65
C GLY A 53 -18.87 13.35 -4.39
N GLN A 54 -18.82 12.55 -5.46
CA GLN A 54 -18.37 11.18 -5.37
C GLN A 54 -16.91 11.23 -4.96
N ALA A 55 -16.62 10.98 -3.68
CA ALA A 55 -15.29 10.58 -3.27
C ALA A 55 -15.02 9.23 -3.96
N HIS A 56 -14.40 9.27 -5.14
CA HIS A 56 -13.80 8.09 -5.71
C HIS A 56 -12.77 7.60 -4.70
N ALA A 57 -13.11 6.52 -3.99
CA ALA A 57 -12.12 5.72 -3.29
C ALA A 57 -11.23 5.12 -4.38
N GLU A 58 -10.11 5.79 -4.65
CA GLU A 58 -9.03 5.26 -5.47
C GLU A 58 -8.63 3.91 -4.86
N PRO A 59 -8.50 2.84 -5.66
CA PRO A 59 -8.23 1.52 -5.12
C PRO A 59 -6.90 1.55 -4.37
N ALA A 60 -6.93 1.27 -3.06
CA ALA A 60 -5.77 1.29 -2.16
C ALA A 60 -4.66 0.26 -2.49
N ALA A 61 -4.75 -0.38 -3.67
CA ALA A 61 -3.79 -1.34 -4.20
C ALA A 61 -2.54 -0.69 -4.81
N ASP A 62 -2.58 0.54 -5.31
CA ASP A 62 -1.40 1.10 -6.01
C ASP A 62 -0.30 1.66 -5.08
N GLU A 63 -0.63 2.30 -3.96
CA GLU A 63 0.38 3.02 -3.16
C GLU A 63 1.44 2.14 -2.49
N HIS A 64 1.06 0.94 -2.04
CA HIS A 64 2.01 0.07 -1.34
C HIS A 64 2.98 -0.58 -2.31
N GLU A 65 2.50 -1.04 -3.47
CA GLU A 65 3.32 -1.61 -4.54
C GLU A 65 4.26 -0.57 -5.14
N LEU A 66 3.76 0.65 -5.43
CA LEU A 66 4.60 1.79 -5.83
C LEU A 66 5.67 2.08 -4.77
N GLY A 67 5.30 1.96 -3.49
CA GLY A 67 6.23 2.01 -2.38
C GLY A 67 7.30 0.91 -2.46
N VAL A 68 6.93 -0.33 -2.72
CA VAL A 68 7.87 -1.45 -2.87
C VAL A 68 8.83 -1.19 -4.02
N THR A 69 8.33 -0.84 -5.21
CA THR A 69 9.14 -0.49 -6.38
C THR A 69 10.15 0.60 -6.05
N CYS A 70 9.71 1.72 -5.48
CA CYS A 70 10.59 2.82 -5.11
C CYS A 70 11.65 2.40 -4.08
N THR A 71 11.33 1.47 -3.17
CA THR A 71 12.28 0.97 -2.16
C THR A 71 13.33 0.09 -2.82
N VAL A 72 12.91 -0.84 -3.67
CA VAL A 72 13.78 -1.77 -4.39
C VAL A 72 14.73 -1.01 -5.31
N VAL A 73 14.20 -0.10 -6.15
CA VAL A 73 15.01 0.78 -7.01
C VAL A 73 15.97 1.63 -6.18
N GLY A 74 15.52 2.14 -5.03
CA GLY A 74 16.36 2.82 -4.07
C GLY A 74 17.54 1.96 -3.62
N ILE A 75 17.29 0.77 -3.09
CA ILE A 75 18.33 -0.17 -2.62
C ILE A 75 19.33 -0.48 -3.75
N LEU A 76 18.84 -0.75 -4.97
CA LEU A 76 19.69 -0.96 -6.15
C LEU A 76 20.61 0.25 -6.38
N GLY A 77 20.08 1.48 -6.29
CA GLY A 77 20.84 2.72 -6.46
C GLY A 77 21.95 2.96 -5.43
N TYR A 78 21.81 2.41 -4.22
CA TYR A 78 22.83 2.46 -3.17
C TYR A 78 23.80 1.27 -3.18
N THR A 79 23.60 0.31 -4.08
CA THR A 79 24.44 -0.87 -4.21
C THR A 79 25.42 -0.71 -5.38
N ARG A 80 26.66 -1.16 -5.20
CA ARG A 80 27.69 -1.17 -6.24
C ARG A 80 28.24 -2.58 -6.39
N TRP A 81 28.23 -3.05 -7.64
CA TRP A 81 28.79 -4.32 -8.05
C TRP A 81 30.28 -4.16 -8.40
N PRO A 82 31.11 -5.21 -8.25
CA PRO A 82 32.51 -5.17 -8.64
C PRO A 82 32.75 -4.90 -10.13
N THR A 83 31.80 -5.28 -10.97
CA THR A 83 31.83 -5.04 -12.41
C THR A 83 30.61 -4.23 -12.79
N GLU A 84 30.83 -3.10 -13.47
CA GLU A 84 29.75 -2.26 -13.96
C GLU A 84 29.21 -2.80 -15.29
N SER A 85 27.89 -2.71 -15.45
CA SER A 85 27.17 -3.12 -16.66
C SER A 85 26.16 -2.03 -17.03
N PRO A 86 25.93 -1.74 -18.31
CA PRO A 86 24.88 -0.80 -18.72
C PRO A 86 23.47 -1.29 -18.39
N VAL A 87 23.31 -2.58 -18.10
CA VAL A 87 22.06 -3.23 -17.73
C VAL A 87 22.21 -3.86 -16.35
N LEU A 88 21.26 -3.59 -15.47
CA LEU A 88 21.14 -4.21 -14.16
C LEU A 88 19.92 -5.14 -14.17
N ARG A 89 20.13 -6.45 -14.04
CA ARG A 89 19.08 -7.46 -14.08
C ARG A 89 18.64 -7.84 -12.67
N LEU A 90 17.36 -7.61 -12.38
CA LEU A 90 16.70 -8.04 -11.17
C LEU A 90 15.79 -9.23 -11.49
N CYS A 91 16.08 -10.38 -10.90
CA CYS A 91 15.30 -11.59 -11.11
C CYS A 91 14.28 -11.77 -9.98
N VAL A 92 13.01 -11.97 -10.35
CA VAL A 92 11.91 -12.21 -9.42
C VAL A 92 11.69 -13.72 -9.29
N VAL A 93 11.71 -14.23 -8.06
CA VAL A 93 11.55 -15.67 -7.77
C VAL A 93 10.57 -15.90 -6.62
N GLY A 94 9.99 -17.10 -6.59
CA GLY A 94 8.97 -17.45 -5.62
C GLY A 94 7.62 -16.82 -5.94
N SER A 95 6.64 -17.03 -5.05
CA SER A 95 5.32 -16.40 -5.16
C SER A 95 5.37 -15.00 -4.55
N THR A 96 5.17 -13.97 -5.35
CA THR A 96 5.27 -12.57 -4.92
C THR A 96 3.92 -11.90 -4.70
N GLU A 97 3.83 -11.03 -3.71
CA GLU A 97 2.64 -10.21 -3.44
C GLU A 97 2.77 -8.79 -3.99
N TYR A 98 3.99 -8.22 -4.07
CA TYR A 98 4.20 -6.79 -4.38
C TYR A 98 5.13 -6.53 -5.56
N ALA A 99 5.36 -7.54 -6.42
CA ALA A 99 6.33 -7.44 -7.52
C ALA A 99 5.70 -7.04 -8.87
N ASP A 100 4.39 -6.81 -8.93
CA ASP A 100 3.70 -6.61 -10.20
C ASP A 100 4.14 -5.31 -10.89
N ASP A 101 4.24 -4.20 -10.16
CA ASP A 101 4.78 -2.94 -10.70
C ASP A 101 6.28 -3.05 -11.05
N LEU A 102 7.07 -3.84 -10.31
CA LEU A 102 8.46 -4.11 -10.68
C LEU A 102 8.58 -4.87 -12.01
N LEU A 103 7.66 -5.80 -12.29
CA LEU A 103 7.69 -6.65 -13.48
C LEU A 103 7.05 -5.99 -14.71
N ASN A 104 5.94 -5.28 -14.51
CA ASN A 104 5.07 -4.82 -15.60
C ASN A 104 4.97 -3.29 -15.68
N GLY A 105 5.57 -2.56 -14.73
CA GLY A 105 5.57 -1.11 -14.69
C GLY A 105 6.40 -0.46 -15.79
N ALA A 106 6.43 0.87 -15.76
CA ALA A 106 7.21 1.65 -16.73
C ALA A 106 8.72 1.34 -16.61
N PRO A 107 9.48 1.40 -17.73
CA PRO A 107 10.93 1.18 -17.70
C PRO A 107 11.63 2.07 -16.67
N GLN A 108 12.44 1.45 -15.81
CA GLN A 108 13.16 2.12 -14.73
C GLN A 108 14.66 2.22 -15.05
N THR A 109 15.34 3.16 -14.39
CA THR A 109 16.79 3.27 -14.39
C THR A 109 17.33 3.32 -12.97
N VAL A 110 18.55 2.81 -12.79
CA VAL A 110 19.30 2.86 -11.54
C VAL A 110 20.61 3.60 -11.83
N GLY A 111 20.64 4.89 -11.53
CA GLY A 111 21.72 5.76 -11.98
C GLY A 111 21.77 5.81 -13.52
N SER A 112 22.90 5.40 -14.10
CA SER A 112 23.07 5.29 -15.56
C SER A 112 22.68 3.92 -16.14
N GLN A 113 22.36 2.94 -15.30
CA GLN A 113 22.05 1.57 -15.72
C GLN A 113 20.55 1.44 -16.02
N ARG A 114 20.20 0.72 -17.09
CA ARG A 114 18.82 0.31 -17.35
C ARG A 114 18.46 -0.85 -16.43
N LEU A 115 17.32 -0.77 -15.74
CA LEU A 115 16.83 -1.88 -14.94
C LEU A 115 16.01 -2.83 -15.82
N GLU A 116 16.39 -4.10 -15.83
CA GLU A 116 15.63 -5.18 -16.47
C GLU A 116 15.12 -6.13 -15.38
N VAL A 117 13.80 -6.24 -15.24
CA VAL A 117 13.17 -7.11 -14.26
C VAL A 117 12.56 -8.30 -14.97
N ARG A 118 12.83 -9.52 -14.51
CA ARG A 118 12.27 -10.74 -15.11
C ARG A 118 11.91 -11.78 -14.07
N ARG A 119 10.78 -12.45 -14.27
CA ARG A 119 10.40 -13.60 -13.44
C ARG A 119 11.13 -14.86 -13.90
N VAL A 120 11.69 -15.61 -12.96
CA VAL A 120 12.43 -16.85 -13.22
C VAL A 120 11.67 -18.03 -12.62
N VAL A 121 11.17 -18.91 -13.50
CA VAL A 121 10.46 -20.14 -13.13
C VAL A 121 10.91 -21.26 -14.07
N PRO A 122 11.38 -22.41 -13.56
CA PRO A 122 11.56 -22.73 -12.14
C PRO A 122 12.70 -21.93 -11.49
N VAL A 123 12.71 -21.86 -10.15
CA VAL A 123 13.80 -21.22 -9.40
C VAL A 123 15.04 -22.11 -9.49
N ASP A 124 15.97 -21.74 -10.37
CA ASP A 124 17.17 -22.49 -10.69
C ASP A 124 18.43 -21.61 -10.65
N ALA A 125 19.51 -22.15 -10.08
CA ALA A 125 20.75 -21.42 -9.91
C ALA A 125 21.42 -20.99 -11.21
N ARG A 126 21.28 -21.79 -12.28
CA ARG A 126 21.86 -21.49 -13.61
C ARG A 126 21.11 -20.34 -14.26
N ALA A 127 19.78 -20.32 -14.18
CA ALA A 127 18.99 -19.19 -14.69
C ALA A 127 19.29 -17.87 -13.95
N LEU A 128 19.71 -17.98 -12.68
CA LEU A 128 20.02 -16.85 -11.82
C LEU A 128 21.48 -16.37 -11.93
N VAL A 129 22.36 -17.03 -12.70
CA VAL A 129 23.78 -16.59 -12.86
C VAL A 129 23.90 -15.24 -13.54
N GLU A 130 22.93 -14.87 -14.38
CA GLU A 130 22.93 -13.63 -15.16
C GLU A 130 22.30 -12.44 -14.41
N CYS A 131 21.80 -12.69 -13.19
CA CYS A 131 21.11 -11.67 -12.41
C CYS A 131 22.10 -11.00 -11.47
N GLU A 132 22.11 -9.67 -11.44
CA GLU A 132 22.88 -8.90 -10.47
C GLU A 132 22.13 -8.79 -9.13
N GLY A 133 20.80 -8.93 -9.13
CA GLY A 133 19.99 -9.02 -7.93
C GLY A 133 18.83 -10.01 -8.05
N ILE A 134 18.33 -10.47 -6.90
CA ILE A 134 17.13 -11.29 -6.77
C ILE A 134 16.14 -10.62 -5.83
N TYR A 135 14.91 -10.45 -6.30
CA TYR A 135 13.74 -10.15 -5.48
C TYR A 135 12.99 -11.47 -5.20
N VAL A 136 12.76 -11.76 -3.93
CA VAL A 136 12.27 -13.07 -3.48
C VAL A 136 10.95 -12.92 -2.74
N GLY A 137 9.92 -13.56 -3.28
CA GLY A 137 8.63 -13.75 -2.65
C GLY A 137 8.64 -14.85 -1.59
N GLN A 138 7.54 -15.60 -1.50
CA GLN A 138 7.47 -16.82 -0.71
C GLN A 138 8.33 -17.93 -1.33
N LEU A 139 9.28 -18.44 -0.54
CA LEU A 139 10.17 -19.55 -0.89
C LEU A 139 10.53 -20.34 0.36
N ASP A 140 10.57 -21.67 0.25
CA ASP A 140 10.93 -22.53 1.37
C ASP A 140 12.37 -22.31 1.84
N GLU A 141 12.62 -22.35 3.14
CA GLU A 141 13.96 -22.14 3.72
C GLU A 141 15.00 -23.14 3.17
N ALA A 142 14.62 -24.40 2.95
CA ALA A 142 15.51 -25.40 2.38
C ALA A 142 15.87 -25.08 0.92
N ALA A 143 14.88 -24.60 0.14
CA ALA A 143 15.10 -24.18 -1.23
C ALA A 143 15.98 -22.93 -1.30
N TRP A 144 15.73 -21.95 -0.42
CA TRP A 144 16.55 -20.75 -0.31
C TRP A 144 18.01 -21.06 0.04
N ARG A 145 18.26 -21.89 1.07
CA ARG A 145 19.62 -22.28 1.46
C ARG A 145 20.36 -22.97 0.32
N LYS A 146 19.74 -23.97 -0.30
CA LYS A 146 20.31 -24.67 -1.45
C LYS A 146 20.61 -23.71 -2.60
N LEU A 147 19.71 -22.77 -2.87
CA LEU A 147 19.93 -21.77 -3.90
C LEU A 147 21.15 -20.90 -3.55
N MET A 148 21.20 -20.31 -2.35
CA MET A 148 22.29 -19.44 -1.93
C MET A 148 23.65 -20.15 -1.87
N GLU A 149 23.68 -21.44 -1.50
CA GLU A 149 24.88 -22.27 -1.59
C GLU A 149 25.40 -22.37 -3.03
N GLN A 150 24.50 -22.53 -4.00
CA GLN A 150 24.87 -22.62 -5.42
C GLN A 150 25.27 -21.27 -6.03
N LEU A 151 24.79 -20.15 -5.47
CA LEU A 151 25.16 -18.79 -5.92
C LEU A 151 26.31 -18.18 -5.07
N ALA A 152 26.89 -18.94 -4.15
CA ALA A 152 27.90 -18.46 -3.22
C ALA A 152 29.13 -17.88 -3.95
N GLY A 153 29.69 -16.81 -3.40
CA GLY A 153 30.86 -16.11 -3.96
C GLY A 153 30.54 -15.17 -5.12
N ARG A 154 29.30 -15.12 -5.59
CA ARG A 154 28.88 -14.14 -6.61
C ARG A 154 28.44 -12.82 -5.97
N PRO A 155 28.73 -11.67 -6.59
CA PRO A 155 28.21 -10.37 -6.17
C PRO A 155 26.73 -10.27 -6.51
N LEU A 156 25.87 -10.85 -5.66
CA LEU A 156 24.44 -10.98 -5.90
C LEU A 156 23.65 -10.30 -4.78
N LEU A 157 22.84 -9.30 -5.14
CA LEU A 157 21.97 -8.63 -4.19
C LEU A 157 20.75 -9.49 -3.90
N THR A 158 20.34 -9.58 -2.64
CA THR A 158 19.12 -10.32 -2.25
C THR A 158 18.16 -9.41 -1.49
N ILE A 159 16.94 -9.28 -2.02
CA ILE A 159 15.84 -8.53 -1.41
C ILE A 159 14.68 -9.50 -1.25
N SER A 160 14.22 -9.73 -0.03
CA SER A 160 13.00 -10.49 0.22
C SER A 160 11.85 -9.53 0.48
N GLU A 161 10.66 -9.85 -0.02
CA GLU A 161 9.45 -9.12 0.36
C GLU A 161 8.88 -9.58 1.72
N ARG A 162 9.48 -10.62 2.31
CA ARG A 162 9.07 -11.20 3.60
C ARG A 162 10.23 -11.33 4.58
N GLY A 163 9.92 -11.33 5.87
CA GLY A 163 10.92 -11.32 6.95
C GLY A 163 11.59 -12.67 7.23
N GLU A 164 11.01 -13.80 6.80
CA GLU A 164 11.52 -15.14 7.15
C GLU A 164 12.94 -15.35 6.60
N LEU A 165 13.21 -14.86 5.39
CA LEU A 165 14.51 -15.01 4.72
C LEU A 165 15.61 -14.14 5.37
N CYS A 166 15.26 -13.10 6.12
CA CYS A 166 16.24 -12.23 6.79
C CYS A 166 17.09 -13.00 7.81
N ARG A 167 16.48 -13.94 8.53
CA ARG A 167 17.18 -14.77 9.52
C ARG A 167 18.13 -15.79 8.88
N ILE A 168 17.94 -16.07 7.59
CA ILE A 168 18.66 -17.10 6.84
C ILE A 168 19.42 -16.53 5.64
N GLY A 169 19.79 -15.26 5.73
CA GLY A 169 20.85 -14.71 4.90
C GLY A 169 20.41 -13.76 3.78
N ALA A 170 19.13 -13.46 3.59
CA ALA A 170 18.74 -12.35 2.71
C ALA A 170 19.33 -11.02 3.21
N MET A 171 19.83 -10.18 2.31
CA MET A 171 20.49 -8.92 2.67
C MET A 171 19.49 -7.87 3.12
N PHE A 172 18.38 -7.74 2.40
CA PHE A 172 17.32 -6.80 2.70
C PHE A 172 15.99 -7.54 2.77
N CYS A 173 15.14 -7.21 3.74
CA CYS A 173 13.76 -7.70 3.77
C CYS A 173 12.79 -6.54 3.93
N LEU A 174 11.87 -6.41 3.01
CA LEU A 174 10.83 -5.40 3.05
C LEU A 174 9.90 -5.70 4.22
N ARG A 175 9.41 -4.63 4.85
CA ARG A 175 8.36 -4.75 5.87
C ARG A 175 7.00 -4.86 5.20
N ARG A 176 6.10 -5.65 5.78
CA ARG A 176 4.75 -5.81 5.24
C ARG A 176 3.94 -4.54 5.44
N ARG A 177 2.87 -4.41 4.67
CA ARG A 177 1.89 -3.33 4.84
C ARG A 177 1.44 -3.24 6.31
N GLY A 178 1.54 -2.04 6.89
CA GLY A 178 1.15 -1.78 8.28
C GLY A 178 2.24 -2.03 9.33
N GLU A 179 3.40 -2.61 8.98
CA GLU A 179 4.53 -2.83 9.90
C GLU A 179 5.49 -1.62 9.99
N GLY A 180 5.02 -0.46 9.52
CA GLY A 180 5.80 0.77 9.41
C GLY A 180 6.64 0.84 8.13
N ALA A 181 7.36 1.94 7.99
CA ALA A 181 8.17 2.21 6.80
C ALA A 181 9.37 1.27 6.69
N GLY A 182 9.76 0.97 5.45
CA GLY A 182 11.12 0.57 5.12
C GLY A 182 11.38 -0.93 5.04
N PHE A 183 12.57 -1.32 5.48
CA PHE A 183 13.11 -2.66 5.35
C PHE A 183 14.08 -2.97 6.50
N GLU A 184 14.31 -4.25 6.74
CA GLU A 184 15.35 -4.77 7.61
C GLU A 184 16.60 -5.12 6.80
N VAL A 185 17.77 -5.05 7.43
CA VAL A 185 19.05 -5.31 6.77
C VAL A 185 19.87 -6.31 7.58
N SER A 186 20.42 -7.33 6.92
CA SER A 186 21.43 -8.21 7.47
C SER A 186 22.82 -7.68 7.10
N LEU A 187 23.49 -7.00 8.05
CA LEU A 187 24.84 -6.49 7.85
C LEU A 187 25.86 -7.62 7.59
N ASP A 188 25.62 -8.78 8.20
CA ASP A 188 26.42 -9.98 8.03
C ASP A 188 26.31 -10.54 6.59
N SER A 189 25.09 -10.61 6.04
CA SER A 189 24.87 -10.99 4.65
C SER A 189 25.48 -9.97 3.68
N VAL A 190 25.34 -8.68 3.96
CA VAL A 190 25.94 -7.62 3.15
C VAL A 190 27.46 -7.76 3.13
N ALA A 191 28.10 -7.98 4.28
CA ALA A 191 29.56 -8.12 4.38
C ALA A 191 30.11 -9.30 3.58
N ARG A 192 29.35 -10.41 3.46
CA ARG A 192 29.76 -11.60 2.69
C ARG A 192 29.37 -11.57 1.22
N SER A 193 28.53 -10.63 0.80
CA SER A 193 27.99 -10.59 -0.57
C SER A 193 29.01 -10.21 -1.65
N GLY A 194 30.14 -9.62 -1.28
CA GLY A 194 31.08 -9.01 -2.24
C GLY A 194 30.57 -7.69 -2.86
N LEU A 195 29.38 -7.23 -2.48
CA LEU A 195 28.82 -5.94 -2.89
C LEU A 195 29.28 -4.81 -1.98
N ARG A 196 29.32 -3.59 -2.54
CA ARG A 196 29.52 -2.36 -1.76
C ARG A 196 28.18 -1.66 -1.62
N VAL A 197 27.63 -1.68 -0.41
CA VAL A 197 26.37 -0.99 -0.09
C VAL A 197 26.69 0.32 0.64
N ASN A 198 26.21 1.45 0.11
CA ASN A 198 26.38 2.74 0.76
C ASN A 198 25.44 2.84 1.98
N PRO A 199 25.96 3.11 3.19
CA PRO A 199 25.17 3.10 4.44
C PRO A 199 24.05 4.14 4.48
N LYS A 200 24.05 5.14 3.60
CA LYS A 200 22.91 6.06 3.43
C LYS A 200 21.62 5.34 3.03
N VAL A 201 21.69 4.13 2.49
CA VAL A 201 20.49 3.29 2.24
C VAL A 201 19.64 3.10 3.50
N LEU A 202 20.25 3.09 4.70
CA LEU A 202 19.55 2.95 5.98
C LEU A 202 18.69 4.16 6.35
N GLN A 203 18.84 5.27 5.63
CA GLN A 203 17.96 6.43 5.74
C GLN A 203 16.66 6.19 4.97
N LEU A 204 16.69 5.47 3.83
CA LEU A 204 15.48 5.09 3.09
C LEU A 204 14.53 4.26 3.96
N ALA A 205 15.08 3.39 4.82
CA ALA A 205 14.28 2.59 5.75
C ALA A 205 13.52 3.43 6.79
N ARG A 206 13.95 4.68 7.06
CA ARG A 206 13.37 5.53 8.11
C ARG A 206 12.40 6.59 7.58
N HIS A 207 12.57 7.01 6.34
CA HIS A 207 11.92 8.22 5.82
C HIS A 207 10.55 8.02 5.17
N ARG A 208 10.02 6.79 5.11
CA ARG A 208 8.71 6.54 4.50
C ARG A 208 7.59 6.19 5.50
N THR A 209 7.59 6.80 6.67
CA THR A 209 6.34 7.00 7.42
C THR A 209 5.66 8.18 6.76
N LEU A 210 4.83 7.91 5.75
CA LEU A 210 3.88 8.91 5.27
C LEU A 210 2.93 9.25 6.43
N PRO A 211 2.64 10.55 6.67
CA PRO A 211 1.65 10.98 7.65
C PRO A 211 0.22 10.57 7.27
#